data_AF-A0A0P1BSA7-F1
#
_entry.id   AF-A0A0P1BSA7-F1
#
_cell.length_a   1.000
_cell.length_b   1.000
_cell.length_c   1.000
_cell.angle_alpha   90.00
_cell.angle_beta   90.00
_cell.angle_gamma   90.00
#
_symmetry.space_group_name_H-M   'P 1'
#
loop_
_entity.id
_entity.type
_entity.pdbx_description
1 polymer ?
#
loop_
_entity_poly.entity_id
_entity_poly.type
_entity_poly.pdbx_seq_one_letter_code
_entity_poly.pdbx_strand_id
1 'polypeptide(L)'
;MRSLIRATQALSLGNASSRCSVIAPASVSAAAKRHITSSAANPDIRGNYLGSAPKLDEREAQEDAWMTQRVYGNTRLVSPTTVGRTVVGQEDVSVALNMLKGILNRNYIRQQVFAGLRYEKPSKKRRRMRSVRHRRRFQDLVRKKVQLAMQIKATGA
;
A
#
# COMPACT_ATOMS: atom_id res chain seq x y z
N MET A 1 31.70 45.99 -22.87
CA MET A 1 30.32 45.97 -23.41
C MET A 1 29.40 45.43 -22.34
N ARG A 2 28.56 46.30 -21.75
CA ARG A 2 27.57 45.97 -20.73
C ARG A 2 26.20 45.94 -21.40
N SER A 3 25.43 44.87 -21.20
CA SER A 3 23.98 44.94 -21.42
C SER A 3 23.21 43.88 -20.62
N LEU A 4 22.46 44.39 -19.63
CA LEU A 4 21.03 44.13 -19.35
C LEU A 4 20.63 42.67 -19.06
N ILE A 5 20.41 42.26 -17.80
CA ILE A 5 19.20 42.47 -16.97
C ILE A 5 17.90 42.22 -17.74
N ARG A 6 17.27 41.06 -17.47
CA ARG A 6 15.81 40.91 -17.52
C ARG A 6 15.35 40.12 -16.29
N ALA A 7 14.70 40.85 -15.38
CA ALA A 7 13.88 40.30 -14.31
C ALA A 7 12.48 40.02 -14.86
N THR A 8 11.87 38.89 -14.49
CA THR A 8 10.41 38.75 -14.38
C THR A 8 10.08 37.71 -13.31
N GLN A 9 9.10 38.09 -12.50
CA GLN A 9 8.60 37.49 -11.27
C GLN A 9 7.70 36.27 -11.54
N ALA A 10 7.52 35.40 -10.54
CA ALA A 10 6.20 35.10 -9.94
C ALA A 10 6.31 34.01 -8.86
N LEU A 11 5.87 34.38 -7.66
CA LEU A 11 5.59 33.49 -6.54
C LEU A 11 4.28 32.72 -6.81
N SER A 12 4.28 31.41 -6.57
CA SER A 12 3.04 30.64 -6.38
C SER A 12 3.33 29.47 -5.43
N LEU A 13 3.07 29.70 -4.14
CA LEU A 13 3.02 28.67 -3.11
C LEU A 13 1.61 28.06 -3.14
N GLY A 14 1.45 26.98 -3.91
CA GLY A 14 0.25 26.15 -3.90
C GLY A 14 0.24 25.21 -2.70
N ASN A 15 -0.39 25.65 -1.60
CA ASN A 15 -0.66 24.87 -0.40
C ASN A 15 -1.85 23.92 -0.65
N ALA A 16 -1.59 22.68 -1.06
CA ALA A 16 -2.63 21.65 -1.21
C ALA A 16 -2.81 20.86 0.10
N SER A 17 -3.74 21.31 0.95
CA SER A 17 -4.29 20.51 2.04
C SER A 17 -5.23 19.44 1.47
N SER A 18 -4.72 18.23 1.22
CA SER A 18 -5.56 17.07 0.94
C SER A 18 -6.32 16.65 2.19
N ARG A 19 -7.59 17.06 2.29
CA ARG A 19 -8.56 16.51 3.22
C ARG A 19 -8.92 15.09 2.75
N CYS A 20 -8.62 14.08 3.55
CA CYS A 20 -9.12 12.72 3.35
C CYS A 20 -10.60 12.68 3.76
N SER A 21 -11.50 12.52 2.79
CA SER A 21 -12.90 12.16 3.04
C SER A 21 -13.00 10.66 3.29
N VAL A 22 -13.30 10.27 4.52
CA VAL A 22 -13.65 8.90 4.89
C VAL A 22 -15.07 8.63 4.37
N ILE A 23 -15.19 7.73 3.39
CA ILE A 23 -16.49 7.22 2.93
C ILE A 23 -16.91 6.12 3.91
N ALA A 24 -17.94 6.39 4.71
CA ALA A 24 -18.60 5.38 5.54
C ALA A 24 -19.60 4.58 4.67
N PRO A 25 -19.68 3.24 4.77
CA PRO A 25 -20.72 2.48 4.09
C PRO A 25 -22.05 2.59 4.84
N ALA A 26 -23.11 2.97 4.11
CA ALA A 26 -24.47 3.06 4.60
C ALA A 26 -25.03 1.68 4.98
N SER A 27 -25.71 1.64 6.12
CA SER A 27 -26.53 0.52 6.61
C SER A 27 -27.71 0.26 5.67
N VAL A 28 -27.82 -0.94 5.12
CA VAL A 28 -29.04 -1.36 4.40
C VAL A 28 -29.94 -2.10 5.38
N SER A 29 -31.05 -1.45 5.76
CA SER A 29 -32.09 -2.01 6.61
C SER A 29 -33.32 -2.37 5.77
N ALA A 30 -33.79 -3.60 5.98
CA ALA A 30 -35.17 -4.10 6.02
C ALA A 30 -36.19 -3.81 4.88
N ALA A 31 -36.67 -4.93 4.33
CA ALA A 31 -38.08 -5.28 4.10
C ALA A 31 -38.94 -4.45 3.12
N ALA A 32 -39.25 -5.07 1.97
CA ALA A 32 -40.45 -4.75 1.20
C ALA A 32 -41.06 -6.04 0.60
N LYS A 33 -42.20 -6.47 1.17
CA LYS A 33 -43.11 -7.49 0.60
C LYS A 33 -43.73 -6.94 -0.68
N ARG A 34 -43.74 -7.74 -1.76
CA ARG A 34 -44.67 -7.55 -2.88
C ARG A 34 -45.31 -8.89 -3.23
N HIS A 35 -46.60 -8.99 -2.94
CA HIS A 35 -47.49 -10.01 -3.49
C HIS A 35 -47.72 -9.66 -4.97
N ILE A 36 -47.54 -10.63 -5.87
CA ILE A 36 -48.02 -10.53 -7.26
C ILE A 36 -49.00 -11.69 -7.45
N THR A 37 -50.26 -11.35 -7.68
CA THR A 37 -51.32 -12.27 -8.13
C THR A 37 -51.77 -11.83 -9.52
N SER A 38 -51.65 -12.71 -10.51
CA SER A 38 -52.47 -12.79 -11.74
C SER A 38 -51.93 -14.00 -12.52
N SER A 39 -52.71 -15.08 -12.67
CA SER A 39 -53.85 -15.28 -13.58
C SER A 39 -53.41 -16.03 -14.84
N ALA A 40 -53.75 -17.33 -14.82
CA ALA A 40 -54.01 -18.26 -15.93
C ALA A 40 -53.49 -17.92 -17.35
N ALA A 41 -52.52 -18.71 -17.81
CA ALA A 41 -52.44 -19.19 -19.18
C ALA A 41 -51.57 -20.46 -19.23
N ASN A 42 -52.20 -21.64 -19.23
CA ASN A 42 -51.58 -22.88 -19.70
C ASN A 42 -51.70 -22.93 -21.22
N PRO A 43 -50.59 -23.17 -21.94
CA PRO A 43 -50.63 -23.97 -23.15
C PRO A 43 -49.84 -25.26 -22.92
N ASP A 44 -50.59 -26.34 -22.77
CA ASP A 44 -50.06 -27.70 -22.80
C ASP A 44 -49.70 -28.10 -24.25
N ILE A 45 -48.55 -28.74 -24.37
CA ILE A 45 -48.26 -29.85 -25.29
C ILE A 45 -48.11 -29.48 -26.78
N ARG A 46 -46.84 -29.27 -27.19
CA ARG A 46 -46.15 -29.97 -28.31
C ARG A 46 -44.73 -29.43 -28.48
N GLY A 47 -43.77 -30.09 -27.84
CA GLY A 47 -42.36 -29.71 -27.91
C GLY A 47 -41.52 -30.69 -27.10
N ASN A 48 -41.32 -31.85 -27.69
CA ASN A 48 -40.49 -32.96 -27.25
C ASN A 48 -39.20 -32.50 -26.52
N TYR A 49 -39.14 -32.67 -25.20
CA TYR A 49 -37.92 -32.51 -24.39
C TYR A 49 -36.95 -33.67 -24.68
N LEU A 50 -36.42 -33.71 -25.90
CA LEU A 50 -35.20 -34.43 -26.21
C LEU A 50 -34.05 -33.59 -25.67
N GLY A 51 -33.70 -33.88 -24.42
CA GLY A 51 -32.62 -33.22 -23.70
C GLY A 51 -32.99 -33.00 -22.24
N SER A 52 -33.40 -34.06 -21.54
CA SER A 52 -33.07 -34.12 -20.12
C SER A 52 -31.54 -34.08 -20.07
N ALA A 53 -30.98 -32.88 -19.90
CA ALA A 53 -29.56 -32.73 -19.60
C ALA A 53 -29.34 -33.67 -18.40
N PRO A 54 -28.48 -34.68 -18.53
CA PRO A 54 -28.33 -35.66 -17.47
C PRO A 54 -27.96 -34.87 -16.22
N LYS A 55 -28.62 -35.17 -15.10
CA LYS A 55 -28.07 -34.88 -13.77
C LYS A 55 -26.81 -35.75 -13.62
N LEU A 56 -25.79 -35.48 -14.44
CA LEU A 56 -24.43 -35.78 -14.07
C LEU A 56 -24.22 -34.96 -12.81
N ASP A 57 -23.79 -35.65 -11.77
CA ASP A 57 -23.90 -35.23 -10.40
C ASP A 57 -23.49 -33.77 -10.26
N GLU A 58 -24.26 -32.95 -9.53
CA GLU A 58 -23.82 -31.58 -9.20
C GLU A 58 -22.39 -31.60 -8.62
N ARG A 59 -22.03 -32.73 -8.00
CA ARG A 59 -20.69 -33.13 -7.61
C ARG A 59 -19.70 -33.27 -8.77
N GLU A 60 -20.00 -34.02 -9.83
CA GLU A 60 -19.14 -34.11 -11.03
C GLU A 60 -18.98 -32.75 -11.69
N ALA A 61 -20.05 -31.95 -11.78
CA ALA A 61 -19.96 -30.58 -12.28
C ALA A 61 -19.13 -29.66 -11.36
N GLN A 62 -19.18 -29.86 -10.04
CA GLN A 62 -18.34 -29.18 -9.06
C GLN A 62 -16.88 -29.65 -9.11
N GLU A 63 -16.65 -30.94 -9.35
CA GLU A 63 -15.32 -31.55 -9.51
C GLU A 63 -14.68 -31.10 -10.83
N ASP A 64 -15.44 -31.05 -11.93
CA ASP A 64 -15.01 -30.48 -13.20
C ASP A 64 -14.78 -28.97 -13.10
N ALA A 65 -15.66 -28.24 -12.39
CA ALA A 65 -15.44 -26.83 -12.11
C ALA A 65 -14.18 -26.62 -11.25
N TRP A 66 -13.89 -27.50 -10.29
CA TRP A 66 -12.68 -27.47 -9.48
C TRP A 66 -11.42 -27.83 -10.28
N MET A 67 -11.50 -28.78 -11.19
CA MET A 67 -10.40 -29.21 -12.07
C MET A 67 -10.13 -28.19 -13.19
N THR A 68 -11.18 -27.54 -13.69
CA THR A 68 -11.12 -26.52 -14.75
C THR A 68 -10.94 -25.12 -14.19
N GLN A 69 -11.19 -24.94 -12.88
CA GLN A 69 -10.77 -23.76 -12.16
C GLN A 69 -9.26 -23.69 -12.36
N ARG A 70 -8.85 -22.76 -13.23
CA ARG A 70 -7.45 -22.43 -13.42
C ARG A 70 -6.92 -22.15 -12.03
N VAL A 71 -6.21 -23.13 -11.46
CA VAL A 71 -5.33 -22.90 -10.33
C VAL A 71 -4.29 -21.99 -10.96
N TYR A 72 -4.55 -20.69 -10.88
CA TYR A 72 -3.53 -19.71 -11.08
C TYR A 72 -2.48 -20.10 -10.05
N GLY A 73 -1.48 -20.86 -10.49
CA GLY A 73 -0.26 -21.09 -9.76
C GLY A 73 0.25 -19.72 -9.40
N ASN A 74 -0.06 -19.32 -8.17
CA ASN A 74 0.25 -18.07 -7.52
C ASN A 74 0.59 -16.90 -8.48
N THR A 75 -0.34 -16.46 -9.33
CA THR A 75 -0.14 -15.24 -10.09
C THR A 75 -0.33 -14.04 -9.16
N ARG A 76 0.75 -13.72 -8.45
CA ARG A 76 1.08 -12.39 -7.90
C ARG A 76 -0.03 -11.73 -7.09
N LEU A 77 -0.34 -12.27 -5.92
CA LEU A 77 -0.38 -11.37 -4.77
C LEU A 77 1.07 -11.29 -4.30
N VAL A 78 1.76 -10.19 -4.64
CA VAL A 78 3.06 -9.89 -4.02
C VAL A 78 2.82 -10.05 -2.52
N SER A 79 3.43 -11.06 -1.90
CA SER A 79 3.27 -11.27 -0.46
C SER A 79 3.48 -9.91 0.21
N PRO A 80 2.62 -9.47 1.14
CA PRO A 80 2.82 -8.18 1.82
C PRO A 80 4.21 -8.10 2.46
N THR A 81 4.83 -9.25 2.75
CA THR A 81 6.21 -9.39 3.22
C THR A 81 7.26 -8.99 2.16
N THR A 82 6.97 -9.16 0.88
CA THR A 82 7.90 -8.93 -0.24
C THR A 82 7.79 -7.51 -0.81
N VAL A 83 6.65 -6.84 -0.62
CA VAL A 83 6.43 -5.46 -1.07
C VAL A 83 7.46 -4.51 -0.45
N GLY A 84 8.23 -3.81 -1.28
CA GLY A 84 9.27 -2.87 -0.83
C GLY A 84 10.55 -3.51 -0.26
N ARG A 85 10.71 -4.83 -0.41
CA ARG A 85 11.93 -5.59 -0.02
C ARG A 85 12.58 -6.32 -1.21
N THR A 86 12.13 -6.04 -2.42
CA THR A 86 12.69 -6.57 -3.66
C THR A 86 13.37 -5.47 -4.45
N VAL A 87 14.44 -5.85 -5.15
CA VAL A 87 15.13 -5.02 -6.13
C VAL A 87 15.33 -5.90 -7.36
N VAL A 88 14.88 -5.43 -8.52
CA VAL A 88 15.17 -6.09 -9.79
C VAL A 88 16.51 -5.53 -10.27
N GLY A 89 17.56 -6.36 -10.20
CA GLY A 89 18.86 -6.03 -10.77
C GLY A 89 18.93 -6.49 -12.23
N GLN A 90 19.39 -5.64 -13.13
CA GLN A 90 19.51 -5.99 -14.56
C GLN A 90 20.88 -6.60 -14.88
N GLU A 91 21.98 -6.09 -14.29
CA GLU A 91 23.34 -6.44 -14.77
C GLU A 91 24.29 -6.82 -13.63
N ASP A 92 24.42 -5.98 -12.59
CA ASP A 92 25.31 -6.26 -11.44
C ASP A 92 24.55 -6.63 -10.15
N VAL A 93 24.78 -7.85 -9.66
CA VAL A 93 24.21 -8.33 -8.39
C VAL A 93 24.71 -7.51 -7.20
N SER A 94 25.96 -7.06 -7.23
CA SER A 94 26.57 -6.25 -6.16
C SER A 94 25.85 -4.91 -5.98
N VAL A 95 25.51 -4.24 -7.09
CA VAL A 95 24.76 -2.98 -7.11
C VAL A 95 23.35 -3.21 -6.59
N ALA A 96 22.67 -4.26 -7.06
CA ALA A 96 21.33 -4.61 -6.61
C ALA A 96 21.28 -4.90 -5.09
N LEU A 97 22.29 -5.59 -4.54
CA LEU A 97 22.41 -5.85 -3.11
C LEU A 97 22.65 -4.58 -2.29
N ASN A 98 23.45 -3.63 -2.79
CA ASN A 98 23.67 -2.33 -2.15
C ASN A 98 22.40 -1.48 -2.14
N MET A 99 21.64 -1.47 -3.24
CA MET A 99 20.34 -0.82 -3.33
C MET A 99 19.36 -1.43 -2.32
N LEU A 100 19.28 -2.77 -2.28
CA LEU A 100 18.45 -3.50 -1.32
C LEU A 100 18.85 -3.16 0.13
N LYS A 101 20.15 -3.13 0.43
CA LYS A 101 20.68 -2.71 1.74
C LYS A 101 20.22 -1.30 2.12
N GLY A 102 20.24 -0.35 1.18
CA GLY A 102 19.72 1.01 1.37
C GLY A 102 18.22 1.04 1.66
N ILE A 103 17.42 0.29 0.89
CA ILE A 103 15.97 0.18 1.09
C ILE A 103 15.64 -0.39 2.47
N LEU A 104 16.30 -1.48 2.88
CA LEU A 104 16.10 -2.10 4.19
C LEU A 104 16.44 -1.16 5.35
N ASN A 105 17.46 -0.32 5.17
CA ASN A 105 17.87 0.67 6.17
C ASN A 105 16.89 1.84 6.26
N ARG A 106 16.42 2.39 5.12
CA ARG A 106 15.43 3.47 5.09
C ARG A 106 14.10 3.09 5.75
N ASN A 107 13.66 1.84 5.54
CA ASN A 107 12.44 1.30 6.13
C ASN A 107 12.62 0.80 7.58
N TYR A 108 13.82 0.93 8.16
CA TYR A 108 14.14 0.47 9.52
C TYR A 108 13.86 -1.02 9.79
N ILE A 109 13.79 -1.87 8.75
CA ILE A 109 13.37 -3.27 8.87
C ILE A 109 14.31 -4.05 9.78
N ARG A 110 15.63 -3.91 9.59
CA ARG A 110 16.62 -4.59 10.43
C ARG A 110 16.48 -4.22 11.91
N GLN A 111 16.32 -2.92 12.19
CA GLN A 111 16.14 -2.45 13.57
C GLN A 111 14.86 -2.98 14.20
N GLN A 112 13.78 -3.12 13.42
CA GLN A 112 12.53 -3.73 13.89
C GLN A 112 12.71 -5.22 14.19
N VAL A 113 13.40 -5.97 13.31
CA VAL A 113 13.71 -7.38 13.56
C VAL A 113 14.50 -7.52 14.86
N PHE A 114 15.60 -6.78 15.02
CA PHE A 114 16.40 -6.81 16.25
C PHE A 114 15.62 -6.40 17.50
N ALA A 115 14.79 -5.35 17.41
CA ALA A 115 13.95 -4.93 18.52
C ALA A 115 12.82 -5.92 18.84
N GLY A 116 12.43 -6.76 17.88
CA GLY A 116 11.40 -7.79 18.02
C GLY A 116 11.92 -9.14 18.53
N LEU A 117 13.24 -9.37 18.54
CA LEU A 117 13.83 -10.64 19.01
C LEU A 117 13.50 -10.94 20.48
N ARG A 118 13.27 -9.91 21.30
CA ARG A 118 12.93 -10.04 22.72
C ARG A 118 11.82 -9.06 23.09
N TYR A 119 11.00 -9.45 24.06
CA TYR A 119 9.98 -8.57 24.60
C TYR A 119 10.61 -7.37 25.34
N GLU A 120 10.27 -6.15 24.89
CA GLU A 120 10.59 -4.90 25.57
C GLU A 120 9.33 -4.38 26.30
N LYS A 121 9.38 -4.26 27.63
CA LYS A 121 8.29 -3.69 28.43
C LYS A 121 7.86 -2.31 27.88
N PRO A 122 6.56 -2.00 27.75
CA PRO A 122 6.09 -0.75 27.15
C PRO A 122 6.67 0.53 27.77
N SER A 123 6.88 0.57 29.09
CA SER A 123 7.49 1.72 29.77
C SER A 123 8.96 1.94 29.35
N LYS A 124 9.73 0.85 29.20
CA LYS A 124 11.12 0.90 28.73
C LYS A 124 11.17 1.35 27.26
N LYS A 125 10.27 0.82 26.41
CA LYS A 125 10.10 1.26 25.02
C LYS A 125 9.81 2.76 24.92
N ARG A 126 8.90 3.29 25.74
CA ARG A 126 8.60 4.73 25.79
C ARG A 126 9.83 5.57 26.20
N ARG A 127 10.56 5.16 27.25
CA ARG A 127 11.80 5.84 27.70
C ARG A 127 12.86 5.85 26.60
N ARG A 128 13.07 4.71 25.95
CA ARG A 128 13.99 4.59 24.80
C ARG A 128 13.59 5.53 23.67
N MET A 129 12.33 5.51 23.23
CA MET A 129 11.85 6.37 22.15
C MET A 129 11.93 7.87 22.47
N ARG A 130 11.72 8.27 23.73
CA ARG A 130 11.94 9.66 24.17
C ARG A 130 13.42 10.05 24.04
N SER A 131 14.32 9.20 24.53
CA SER A 131 15.77 9.41 24.47
C SER A 131 16.29 9.45 23.02
N VAL A 132 15.78 8.56 22.15
CA VAL A 132 16.09 8.56 20.71
C VAL A 132 15.65 9.85 20.04
N ARG A 133 14.41 10.30 20.27
CA ARG A 133 13.90 11.58 19.73
C ARG A 133 14.73 12.76 20.21
N HIS A 134 15.11 12.78 21.49
CA HIS A 134 15.98 13.82 22.04
C HIS A 134 17.33 13.88 21.32
N ARG A 135 18.02 12.74 21.18
CA ARG A 135 19.32 12.70 20.47
C ARG A 135 19.21 13.16 19.03
N ARG A 136 18.16 12.75 18.31
CA ARG A 136 17.92 13.21 16.92
C ARG A 136 17.73 14.73 16.86
N ARG A 137 16.83 15.28 17.69
CA ARG A 137 16.59 16.73 17.76
C ARG A 137 17.86 17.51 18.14
N PHE A 138 18.61 17.02 19.12
CA PHE A 138 19.87 17.64 19.53
C PHE A 138 20.87 17.66 18.37
N GLN A 139 21.04 16.53 17.68
CA GLN A 139 21.93 16.44 16.52
C GLN A 139 21.52 17.41 15.40
N ASP A 140 20.23 17.53 15.12
CA ASP A 140 19.73 18.45 14.08
C ASP A 140 19.93 19.92 14.48
N LEU A 141 19.76 20.26 15.76
CA LEU A 141 20.06 21.60 16.27
C LEU A 141 21.55 21.91 16.17
N VAL A 142 22.42 20.98 16.57
CA VAL A 142 23.88 21.14 16.47
C VAL A 142 24.28 21.32 15.01
N ARG A 143 23.77 20.50 14.08
CA ARG A 143 24.04 20.65 12.64
C ARG A 143 23.67 22.03 12.13
N LYS A 144 22.46 22.52 12.45
CA LYS A 144 22.00 23.86 12.03
C LYS A 144 22.90 24.97 12.56
N LYS A 145 23.28 24.91 13.84
CA LYS A 145 24.17 25.91 14.47
C LYS A 145 25.58 25.90 13.86
N VAL A 146 26.15 24.71 13.65
CA VAL A 146 27.47 24.58 13.01
C VAL A 146 27.44 25.09 11.58
N GLN A 147 26.39 24.74 10.82
CA GLN A 147 26.22 25.20 9.44
C GLN A 147 26.11 26.72 9.37
N LEU A 148 25.39 27.36 10.30
CA LEU A 148 25.33 28.83 10.40
C LEU A 148 26.71 29.44 10.72
N ALA A 149 27.44 28.87 11.69
CA ALA A 149 28.77 29.36 12.03
C ALA A 149 29.75 29.23 10.86
N MET A 150 29.68 28.14 10.10
CA MET A 150 30.46 27.96 8.87
C MET A 150 30.09 28.98 7.78
N GLN A 151 28.80 29.31 7.63
CA GLN A 151 28.35 30.35 6.71
C GLN A 151 28.89 31.73 7.09
N ILE A 152 28.76 32.12 8.37
CA ILE A 152 29.30 33.40 8.90
C ILE A 152 30.82 33.48 8.65
N LYS A 153 31.55 32.40 8.96
CA LYS A 153 32.99 32.30 8.72
C LYS A 153 33.32 32.46 7.22
N ALA A 154 32.55 31.85 6.33
CA ALA A 154 32.78 31.93 4.89
C ALA A 154 32.46 33.33 4.33
N THR A 155 31.49 34.04 4.90
CA THR A 155 31.14 35.41 4.51
C THR A 155 32.13 36.47 4.97
N GLY A 156 33.05 36.16 5.89
CA GLY A 156 34.14 37.06 6.27
C GLY A 156 33.74 38.23 7.18
N ALA A 157 32.87 37.96 8.16
CA ALA A 157 32.68 38.84 9.32
C ALA A 157 33.64 38.46 10.45
#